data_AF-A0A1R1F3I2-F1
#
_entry.id   AF-A0A1R1F3I2-F1
#
_cell.length_a   1.000
_cell.length_b   1.000
_cell.length_c   1.000
_cell.angle_alpha   90.00
_cell.angle_beta   90.00
_cell.angle_gamma   90.00
#
_symmetry.space_group_name_H-M   'P 1'
#
loop_
_entity.id
_entity.type
_entity.pdbx_description
1 polymer ?
#
loop_
_entity_poly.entity_id
_entity_poly.type
_entity_poly.pdbx_seq_one_letter_code
_entity_poly.pdbx_strand_id
1 'polypeptide(L)'
;MKIVFIGPLPPPRGGVSVHLSRLSAVMEQQGIDYEIYNEAKGAARSPHVHPLNRYRRFLFKIPFLKGDILHFHTIDPRLRSLLGLYKRLGQKIILTVHGVNLEDQIRHAGPLRRRILLRSLKSIDLIICVNEDTTRFLRELGFRHDRVVTIPAYIHPPERAEEARAIPAEVYTFLEEADFAICANGYVRFYRGEDLYGFDLLIQLMKELRGRGRRIRLLIAVMGVSAQTGEERSHYMRLGRELDAHGLSGDVMFYEVDDTEFYPILKKSHLFIRPTNTDGYGMSIAESLHGRIPCAASDVCRRPEGTVVFRSRDLADLTAKVSDIMDRYPHYKDQLQNLQVGDYAAELIQVYSSIAGKESPSGKPAVEVYGK
;
A
#
# COMPACT_ATOMS: atom_id res chain seq x y z
N MET A 1 19.74 15.54 -10.06
CA MET A 1 19.51 15.24 -8.63
C MET A 1 19.55 13.74 -8.48
N LYS A 2 20.22 13.19 -7.47
CA LYS A 2 20.32 11.74 -7.25
C LYS A 2 19.61 11.30 -5.97
N ILE A 3 18.66 10.38 -6.09
CA ILE A 3 17.88 9.87 -4.95
C ILE A 3 18.28 8.42 -4.66
N VAL A 4 18.63 8.13 -3.41
CA VAL A 4 18.95 6.77 -2.98
C VAL A 4 17.80 6.25 -2.12
N PHE A 5 17.08 5.26 -2.64
CA PHE A 5 16.00 4.60 -1.93
C PHE A 5 16.50 3.41 -1.12
N ILE A 6 15.95 3.23 0.07
CA ILE A 6 16.18 2.08 0.93
C ILE A 6 14.82 1.47 1.26
N GLY A 7 14.52 0.34 0.65
CA GLY A 7 13.21 -0.32 0.76
C GLY A 7 13.11 -1.57 -0.12
N PRO A 8 12.01 -2.33 -0.02
CA PRO A 8 11.81 -3.52 -0.83
C PRO A 8 11.32 -3.17 -2.24
N LEU A 9 11.79 -3.91 -3.25
CA LEU A 9 11.16 -4.03 -4.58
C LEU A 9 10.46 -5.39 -4.70
N PRO A 10 9.50 -5.54 -5.63
CA PRO A 10 8.94 -6.85 -5.94
C PRO A 10 9.99 -7.83 -6.47
N PRO A 11 9.82 -9.15 -6.27
CA PRO A 11 8.89 -9.80 -5.35
C PRO A 11 9.38 -9.80 -3.88
N PRO A 12 8.47 -9.87 -2.88
CA PRO A 12 7.01 -9.96 -3.00
C PRO A 12 6.34 -8.60 -3.29
N ARG A 13 5.23 -8.62 -4.02
CA ARG A 13 4.38 -7.44 -4.23
C ARG A 13 3.60 -7.09 -2.98
N GLY A 14 3.65 -5.83 -2.59
CA GLY A 14 2.88 -5.24 -1.50
C GLY A 14 2.88 -3.72 -1.65
N GLY A 15 2.16 -3.00 -0.78
CA GLY A 15 1.99 -1.55 -0.97
C GLY A 15 3.30 -0.76 -1.10
N VAL A 16 4.31 -1.09 -0.28
CA VAL A 16 5.62 -0.41 -0.31
C VAL A 16 6.42 -0.77 -1.55
N SER A 17 6.48 -2.05 -1.92
CA SER A 17 7.29 -2.51 -3.05
C SER A 17 6.71 -2.08 -4.39
N VAL A 18 5.38 -2.09 -4.53
CA VAL A 18 4.68 -1.54 -5.69
C VAL A 18 4.89 -0.03 -5.80
N HIS A 19 4.76 0.71 -4.69
CA HIS A 19 5.06 2.15 -4.66
C HIS A 19 6.47 2.45 -5.15
N LEU A 20 7.49 1.75 -4.63
CA LEU A 20 8.87 2.00 -5.00
C LEU A 20 9.16 1.63 -6.46
N SER A 21 8.59 0.51 -6.94
CA SER A 21 8.68 0.10 -8.34
C SER A 21 8.12 1.18 -9.28
N ARG A 22 6.91 1.67 -9.00
CA ARG A 22 6.26 2.71 -9.81
C ARG A 22 6.98 4.06 -9.74
N LEU A 23 7.40 4.48 -8.56
CA LEU A 23 8.19 5.70 -8.40
C LEU A 23 9.50 5.64 -9.20
N SER A 24 10.18 4.49 -9.18
CA SER A 24 11.43 4.30 -9.93
C SER A 24 11.19 4.37 -11.44
N ALA A 25 10.07 3.82 -11.94
CA ALA A 25 9.68 3.95 -13.34
C ALA A 25 9.42 5.41 -13.74
N VAL A 26 8.78 6.20 -12.88
CA VAL A 26 8.58 7.64 -13.11
C VAL A 26 9.91 8.39 -13.13
N MET A 27 10.84 8.06 -12.24
CA MET A 27 12.17 8.67 -12.21
C MET A 27 12.97 8.38 -13.48
N GLU A 28 12.96 7.13 -13.93
CA GLU A 28 13.60 6.71 -15.18
C GLU A 28 13.03 7.50 -16.37
N GLN A 29 11.69 7.58 -16.49
CA GLN A 29 11.02 8.33 -17.56
C GLN A 29 11.36 9.83 -17.55
N GLN A 30 11.59 10.43 -16.38
CA GLN A 30 11.94 11.83 -16.24
C GLN A 30 13.47 12.09 -16.27
N GLY A 31 14.29 11.05 -16.45
CA GLY A 31 15.75 11.17 -16.42
C GLY A 31 16.32 11.62 -15.07
N ILE A 32 15.61 11.33 -13.97
CA ILE A 32 16.06 11.62 -12.60
C ILE A 32 16.93 10.46 -12.13
N ASP A 33 18.19 10.73 -11.78
CA ASP A 33 19.12 9.71 -11.30
C ASP A 33 18.67 9.11 -9.95
N TYR A 34 18.72 7.78 -9.85
CA TYR A 34 18.35 7.07 -8.64
C TYR A 34 19.15 5.77 -8.43
N GLU A 35 19.24 5.36 -7.17
CA GLU A 35 19.68 4.03 -6.75
C GLU A 35 18.68 3.43 -5.77
N ILE A 36 18.53 2.11 -5.77
CA ILE A 36 17.68 1.37 -4.84
C ILE A 36 18.51 0.31 -4.13
N TYR A 37 18.57 0.42 -2.81
CA TYR A 37 19.08 -0.64 -1.94
C TYR A 37 17.90 -1.54 -1.54
N ASN A 38 17.75 -2.64 -2.28
CA ASN A 38 16.60 -3.52 -2.18
C ASN A 38 16.68 -4.43 -0.94
N GLU A 39 15.72 -4.28 -0.03
CA GLU A 39 15.56 -5.10 1.18
C GLU A 39 14.92 -6.47 0.92
N ALA A 40 14.26 -6.66 -0.23
CA ALA A 40 13.65 -7.93 -0.60
C ALA A 40 14.72 -8.98 -0.96
N LYS A 41 14.45 -10.24 -0.60
CA LYS A 41 15.36 -11.36 -0.91
C LYS A 41 15.24 -11.73 -2.39
N GLY A 42 16.38 -12.04 -3.02
CA GLY A 42 16.40 -12.68 -4.34
C GLY A 42 16.42 -11.75 -5.55
N ALA A 43 16.53 -10.43 -5.38
CA ALA A 43 16.59 -9.52 -6.51
C ALA A 43 17.92 -9.60 -7.27
N ALA A 44 17.83 -9.65 -8.60
CA ALA A 44 18.96 -9.52 -9.51
C ALA A 44 19.59 -8.13 -9.37
N ARG A 45 20.92 -8.05 -9.50
CA ARG A 45 21.61 -6.77 -9.62
C ARG A 45 21.24 -6.13 -10.96
N SER A 46 20.80 -4.88 -10.92
CA SER A 46 20.71 -4.01 -12.10
C SER A 46 21.57 -2.76 -11.85
N PRO A 47 21.83 -1.92 -12.87
CA PRO A 47 22.64 -0.71 -12.71
C PRO A 47 22.15 0.19 -11.57
N HIS A 48 20.83 0.26 -11.36
CA HIS A 48 20.18 1.09 -10.33
C HIS A 48 19.74 0.31 -9.09
N VAL A 49 19.91 -1.03 -9.05
CA VAL A 49 19.38 -1.86 -7.95
C VAL A 49 20.48 -2.70 -7.30
N HIS A 50 20.69 -2.46 -6.01
CA HIS A 50 21.69 -3.12 -5.18
C HIS A 50 21.01 -4.01 -4.13
N PRO A 51 21.29 -5.33 -4.10
CA PRO A 51 20.69 -6.23 -3.12
C PRO A 51 21.27 -6.00 -1.71
N LEU A 52 20.40 -5.89 -0.71
CA LEU A 52 20.76 -5.68 0.68
C LEU A 52 20.82 -7.01 1.44
N ASN A 53 21.89 -7.77 1.20
CA ASN A 53 22.03 -9.13 1.75
C ASN A 53 22.46 -9.18 3.23
N ARG A 54 23.05 -8.10 3.77
CA ARG A 54 23.58 -8.07 5.14
C ARG A 54 23.34 -6.71 5.80
N TYR A 55 22.19 -6.60 6.44
CA TYR A 55 21.69 -5.37 7.05
C TYR A 55 22.71 -4.66 7.94
N ARG A 56 23.39 -5.38 8.84
CA ARG A 56 24.39 -4.77 9.75
C ARG A 56 25.55 -4.10 9.00
N ARG A 57 26.04 -4.68 7.90
CA ARG A 57 27.11 -4.06 7.10
C ARG A 57 26.60 -2.83 6.35
N PHE A 58 25.36 -2.89 5.88
CA PHE A 58 24.74 -1.77 5.20
C PHE A 58 24.61 -0.54 6.10
N LEU A 59 24.27 -0.73 7.39
CA LEU A 59 24.24 0.37 8.37
C LEU A 59 25.53 1.17 8.45
N PHE A 60 26.69 0.54 8.28
CA PHE A 60 27.99 1.23 8.26
C PHE A 60 28.31 1.89 6.93
N LYS A 61 27.62 1.51 5.84
CA LYS A 61 27.78 2.13 4.52
C LYS A 61 26.98 3.42 4.37
N ILE A 62 25.85 3.56 5.07
CA ILE A 62 24.93 4.71 4.96
C ILE A 62 25.65 6.07 5.00
N PRO A 63 26.60 6.35 5.92
CA PRO A 63 27.30 7.63 5.95
C PRO A 63 28.09 7.96 4.67
N PHE A 64 28.47 6.95 3.90
CA PHE A 64 29.34 7.05 2.72
C PHE A 64 28.58 6.91 1.40
N LEU A 65 27.25 6.75 1.45
CA LEU A 65 26.43 6.71 0.25
C LEU A 65 26.46 8.07 -0.45
N LYS A 66 26.61 8.05 -1.78
CA LYS A 66 26.65 9.24 -2.63
C LYS A 66 25.27 9.44 -3.24
N GLY A 67 24.46 10.30 -2.63
CA GLY A 67 23.17 10.75 -3.12
C GLY A 67 22.87 12.15 -2.60
N ASP A 68 22.05 12.91 -3.33
CA ASP A 68 21.55 14.19 -2.82
C ASP A 68 20.57 13.96 -1.65
N ILE A 69 19.82 12.85 -1.68
CA ILE A 69 18.84 12.45 -0.67
C ILE A 69 18.88 10.94 -0.45
N LEU A 70 18.82 10.51 0.82
CA LEU A 70 18.52 9.14 1.22
C LEU A 70 17.05 9.04 1.64
N HIS A 71 16.26 8.26 0.91
CA HIS A 71 14.83 8.07 1.20
C HIS A 71 14.57 6.64 1.72
N PHE A 72 14.20 6.55 3.00
CA PHE A 72 13.95 5.30 3.69
C PHE A 72 12.47 4.94 3.73
N HIS A 73 12.17 3.65 3.50
CA HIS A 73 10.86 3.03 3.67
C HIS A 73 10.84 1.98 4.80
N THR A 74 11.85 2.02 5.68
CA THR A 74 12.09 0.96 6.68
C THR A 74 11.05 0.95 7.81
N ILE A 75 10.74 -0.25 8.27
CA ILE A 75 9.98 -0.49 9.51
C ILE A 75 10.88 -0.84 10.71
N ASP A 76 12.19 -1.01 10.51
CA ASP A 76 13.11 -1.44 11.57
C ASP A 76 13.33 -0.30 12.60
N PRO A 77 12.98 -0.52 13.89
CA PRO A 77 13.10 0.52 14.92
C PRO A 77 14.55 0.90 15.22
N ARG A 78 15.52 0.01 15.00
CA ARG A 78 16.96 0.28 15.18
C ARG A 78 17.44 1.21 14.08
N LEU A 79 17.09 0.95 12.81
CA LEU A 79 17.46 1.86 11.72
C LEU A 79 16.80 3.23 11.90
N ARG A 80 15.50 3.29 12.25
CA ARG A 80 14.81 4.55 12.58
C ARG A 80 15.50 5.32 13.70
N SER A 81 16.03 4.64 14.71
CA SER A 81 16.80 5.24 15.81
C SER A 81 18.18 5.76 15.40
N LEU A 82 18.73 5.31 14.27
CA LEU A 82 20.04 5.73 13.75
C LEU A 82 19.95 6.84 12.70
N LEU A 83 18.78 7.12 12.12
CA LEU A 83 18.63 8.13 11.06
C LEU A 83 19.16 9.52 11.47
N GLY A 84 18.89 9.95 12.70
CA GLY A 84 19.41 11.23 13.20
C GLY A 84 20.94 11.28 13.32
N LEU A 85 21.59 10.14 13.53
CA LEU A 85 23.06 10.07 13.47
C LEU A 85 23.54 10.25 12.03
N TYR A 86 22.93 9.56 11.06
CA TYR A 86 23.29 9.70 9.66
C TYR A 86 23.07 11.14 9.15
N LYS A 87 22.02 11.82 9.63
CA LYS A 87 21.80 13.24 9.36
C LYS A 87 22.95 14.11 9.85
N ARG A 88 23.44 13.88 11.08
CA ARG A 88 24.61 14.59 11.64
C ARG A 88 25.90 14.32 10.87
N LEU A 89 25.99 13.17 10.21
CA LEU A 89 27.10 12.80 9.32
C LEU A 89 26.95 13.41 7.90
N GLY A 90 26.02 14.35 7.70
CA GLY A 90 25.89 15.14 6.47
C GLY A 90 24.86 14.62 5.47
N GLN A 91 24.20 13.49 5.75
CA GLN A 91 23.19 12.94 4.84
C GLN A 91 21.88 13.76 4.89
N LYS A 92 21.23 13.98 3.74
CA LYS A 92 19.84 14.48 3.70
C LYS A 92 18.89 13.29 3.73
N ILE A 93 17.96 13.26 4.67
CA ILE A 93 17.19 12.05 4.99
C ILE A 93 15.69 12.33 4.96
N ILE A 94 14.99 11.52 4.16
CA ILE A 94 13.53 11.42 4.13
C ILE A 94 13.13 10.03 4.64
N LEU A 95 12.07 9.96 5.45
CA LEU A 95 11.46 8.70 5.89
C LEU A 95 9.98 8.67 5.51
N THR A 96 9.55 7.67 4.74
CA THR A 96 8.11 7.41 4.53
C THR A 96 7.58 6.35 5.48
N VAL A 97 6.42 6.63 6.10
CA VAL A 97 5.73 5.77 7.06
C VAL A 97 4.45 5.22 6.45
N HIS A 98 4.40 3.92 6.17
CA HIS A 98 3.34 3.23 5.41
C HIS A 98 2.20 2.61 6.25
N GLY A 99 2.02 3.04 7.51
CA GLY A 99 0.95 2.56 8.39
C GLY A 99 1.24 2.76 9.89
N VAL A 100 0.49 2.08 10.75
CA VAL A 100 0.51 2.26 12.22
C VAL A 100 1.78 1.81 12.93
N ASN A 101 2.68 1.10 12.22
CA ASN A 101 3.92 0.54 12.78
C ASN A 101 4.77 1.56 13.55
N LEU A 102 4.87 2.82 13.08
CA LEU A 102 5.65 3.83 13.79
C LEU A 102 4.96 4.30 15.09
N GLU A 103 3.65 4.46 15.05
CA GLU A 103 2.86 4.82 16.23
C GLU A 103 2.98 3.74 17.31
N ASP A 104 2.77 2.47 16.93
CA ASP A 104 2.91 1.34 17.85
C ASP A 104 4.32 1.25 18.43
N GLN A 105 5.35 1.45 17.60
CA GLN A 105 6.74 1.50 18.08
C GLN A 105 6.98 2.60 19.11
N ILE A 106 6.40 3.79 18.92
CA ILE A 106 6.56 4.91 19.85
C ILE A 106 5.79 4.66 21.15
N ARG A 107 4.56 4.13 21.06
CA ARG A 107 3.69 3.88 22.23
C ARG A 107 4.21 2.76 23.13
N HIS A 108 4.73 1.69 22.54
CA HIS A 108 5.19 0.51 23.29
C HIS A 108 6.69 0.51 23.60
N ALA A 109 7.46 1.50 23.12
CA ALA A 109 8.88 1.60 23.45
C ALA A 109 9.09 2.05 24.90
N GLY A 110 10.00 1.36 25.61
CA GLY A 110 10.48 1.80 26.92
C GLY A 110 11.11 3.21 26.90
N PRO A 111 11.19 3.92 28.04
CA PRO A 111 11.46 5.36 28.08
C PRO A 111 12.74 5.79 27.35
N LEU A 112 13.83 5.04 27.53
CA LEU A 112 15.11 5.33 26.88
C LEU A 112 15.04 5.14 25.36
N ARG A 113 14.50 4.00 24.90
CA ARG A 113 14.35 3.69 23.47
C ARG A 113 13.44 4.71 22.78
N ARG A 114 12.32 5.05 23.44
CA ARG A 114 11.40 6.09 22.96
C ARG A 114 12.11 7.44 22.82
N ARG A 115 12.89 7.85 23.82
CA ARG A 115 13.65 9.10 23.78
C ARG A 115 14.68 9.14 22.65
N ILE A 116 15.38 8.03 22.40
CA ILE A 116 16.35 7.92 21.30
C ILE A 116 15.64 8.00 19.95
N LEU A 117 14.57 7.21 19.77
CA LEU A 117 13.78 7.18 18.54
C LEU A 117 13.22 8.56 18.20
N LEU A 118 12.55 9.23 19.15
CA LEU A 118 11.98 10.56 18.93
C LEU A 118 13.04 11.60 18.60
N ARG A 119 14.21 11.56 19.27
CA ARG A 119 15.31 12.47 18.96
C ARG A 119 15.87 12.24 17.56
N SER A 120 16.03 10.99 17.18
CA SER A 120 16.47 10.61 15.83
C SER A 120 15.51 11.16 14.79
N LEU A 121 14.23 10.82 14.91
CA LEU A 121 13.20 11.20 13.94
C LEU A 121 12.96 12.71 13.88
N LYS A 122 12.96 13.43 15.01
CA LYS A 122 12.82 14.91 15.00
C LYS A 122 13.99 15.63 14.34
N SER A 123 15.12 14.97 14.16
CA SER A 123 16.33 15.59 13.61
C SER A 123 16.50 15.46 12.10
N ILE A 124 15.79 14.52 11.44
CA ILE A 124 15.89 14.31 9.99
C ILE A 124 15.21 15.46 9.21
N ASP A 125 15.40 15.48 7.88
CA ASP A 125 14.90 16.56 7.03
C ASP A 125 13.38 16.50 6.86
N LEU A 126 12.84 15.32 6.59
CA LEU A 126 11.40 15.16 6.35
C LEU A 126 10.90 13.76 6.74
N ILE A 127 9.71 13.71 7.32
CA ILE A 127 8.90 12.50 7.46
C ILE A 127 7.64 12.66 6.59
N ILE A 128 7.44 11.69 5.70
CA ILE A 128 6.23 11.57 4.89
C ILE A 128 5.36 10.50 5.54
N CYS A 129 4.13 10.84 5.90
CA CYS A 129 3.14 9.87 6.32
C CYS A 129 2.14 9.63 5.19
N VAL A 130 1.76 8.38 4.97
CA VAL A 130 0.79 8.05 3.91
C VAL A 130 -0.66 8.35 4.30
N ASN A 131 -0.91 8.74 5.55
CA ASN A 131 -2.22 9.17 6.05
C ASN A 131 -2.11 10.31 7.06
N GLU A 132 -3.20 11.07 7.19
CA GLU A 132 -3.28 12.27 8.02
C GLU A 132 -3.25 11.94 9.52
N ASP A 133 -3.78 10.80 9.94
CA ASP A 133 -3.83 10.43 11.36
C ASP A 133 -2.43 10.22 11.93
N THR A 134 -1.54 9.58 11.17
CA THR A 134 -0.12 9.43 11.54
C THR A 134 0.58 10.79 11.55
N THR A 135 0.28 11.67 10.59
CA THR A 135 0.82 13.04 10.57
C THR A 135 0.39 13.82 11.81
N ARG A 136 -0.90 13.76 12.17
CA ARG A 136 -1.47 14.42 13.36
C ARG A 136 -0.82 13.88 14.63
N PHE A 137 -0.74 12.56 14.79
CA PHE A 137 -0.09 11.90 15.91
C PHE A 137 1.37 12.36 16.09
N LEU A 138 2.16 12.42 15.02
CA LEU A 138 3.54 12.90 15.10
C LEU A 138 3.61 14.39 15.46
N ARG A 139 2.74 15.24 14.91
CA ARG A 139 2.68 16.67 15.24
C ARG A 139 2.32 16.90 16.71
N GLU A 140 1.36 16.16 17.26
CA GLU A 140 1.00 16.16 18.68
C GLU A 140 2.17 15.77 19.60
N LEU A 141 3.07 14.91 19.11
CA LEU A 141 4.33 14.59 19.80
C LEU A 141 5.40 15.70 19.70
N GLY A 142 5.05 16.86 19.15
CA GLY A 142 5.91 18.03 19.00
C GLY A 142 6.92 17.90 17.87
N PHE A 143 6.58 17.22 16.79
CA PHE A 143 7.33 17.31 15.54
C PHE A 143 6.95 18.61 14.80
N ARG A 144 7.90 19.19 14.07
CA ARG A 144 7.65 20.44 13.34
C ARG A 144 6.74 20.19 12.14
N HIS A 145 5.81 21.12 11.88
CA HIS A 145 4.83 21.00 10.79
C HIS A 145 5.49 20.98 9.40
N ASP A 146 6.58 21.73 9.22
CA ASP A 146 7.38 21.78 7.98
C ASP A 146 8.23 20.53 7.74
N ARG A 147 8.30 19.61 8.71
CA ARG A 147 9.10 18.37 8.64
C ARG A 147 8.27 17.09 8.73
N VAL A 148 6.95 17.21 8.87
CA VAL A 148 6.04 16.06 8.87
C VAL A 148 4.83 16.41 8.00
N VAL A 149 4.74 15.70 6.89
CA VAL A 149 3.74 15.94 5.83
C VAL A 149 2.92 14.69 5.56
N THR A 150 1.74 14.88 4.98
CA THR A 150 0.93 13.78 4.47
C THR A 150 1.08 13.73 2.97
N ILE A 151 1.64 12.65 2.43
CA ILE A 151 1.64 12.37 0.99
C ILE A 151 1.26 10.89 0.85
N PRO A 152 0.05 10.59 0.33
CA PRO A 152 -0.34 9.21 0.08
C PRO A 152 0.60 8.49 -0.88
N ALA A 153 0.70 7.17 -0.74
CA ALA A 153 1.69 6.38 -1.48
C ALA A 153 1.28 6.04 -2.92
N TYR A 154 0.10 6.46 -3.38
CA TYR A 154 -0.42 6.01 -4.66
C TYR A 154 0.29 6.65 -5.86
N ILE A 155 0.74 5.81 -6.79
CA ILE A 155 1.30 6.20 -8.08
C ILE A 155 0.60 5.33 -9.10
N HIS A 156 0.19 5.93 -10.22
CA HIS A 156 -0.52 5.23 -11.27
C HIS A 156 0.31 4.04 -11.79
N PRO A 157 -0.31 2.88 -12.03
CA PRO A 157 0.39 1.77 -12.67
C PRO A 157 0.80 2.19 -14.08
N PRO A 158 2.03 1.87 -14.53
CA PRO A 158 2.35 1.93 -15.95
C PRO A 158 1.54 0.83 -16.63
N GLU A 159 0.46 1.19 -17.31
CA GLU A 159 -0.39 0.21 -18.00
C GLU A 159 0.40 -0.47 -19.10
N ARG A 160 0.59 -1.78 -18.95
CA ARG A 160 1.46 -2.61 -19.78
C ARG A 160 0.69 -3.85 -20.23
N ALA A 161 0.72 -4.12 -21.52
CA ALA A 161 -0.01 -5.26 -22.09
C ALA A 161 0.50 -6.61 -21.53
N GLU A 162 1.78 -6.68 -21.14
CA GLU A 162 2.39 -7.88 -20.58
C GLU A 162 1.79 -8.24 -19.22
N GLU A 163 1.49 -7.25 -18.37
CA GLU A 163 0.90 -7.46 -17.04
C GLU A 163 -0.53 -8.04 -17.16
N ALA A 164 -1.30 -7.59 -18.15
CA ALA A 164 -2.61 -8.17 -18.42
C ALA A 164 -2.51 -9.62 -18.91
N ARG A 165 -1.51 -9.96 -19.73
CA ARG A 165 -1.27 -11.33 -20.21
C ARG A 165 -0.69 -12.26 -19.13
N ALA A 166 -0.07 -11.70 -18.11
CA ALA A 166 0.49 -12.47 -16.99
C ALA A 166 -0.58 -13.05 -16.07
N ILE A 167 -1.80 -12.48 -16.07
CA ILE A 167 -2.94 -13.05 -15.34
C ILE A 167 -3.43 -14.30 -16.07
N PRO A 168 -3.57 -15.44 -15.37
CA PRO A 168 -4.05 -16.69 -15.96
C PRO A 168 -5.45 -16.56 -16.58
N ALA A 169 -5.71 -17.30 -17.67
CA ALA A 169 -6.97 -17.22 -18.41
C ALA A 169 -8.18 -17.66 -17.58
N GLU A 170 -8.00 -18.63 -16.68
CA GLU A 170 -9.02 -19.09 -15.74
C GLU A 170 -9.48 -17.99 -14.79
N VAL A 171 -8.59 -17.05 -14.44
CA VAL A 171 -8.94 -15.90 -13.60
C VAL A 171 -9.91 -14.97 -14.34
N TYR A 172 -9.62 -14.67 -15.60
CA TYR A 172 -10.50 -13.86 -16.42
C TYR A 172 -11.83 -14.54 -16.69
N THR A 173 -11.80 -15.83 -17.04
CA THR A 173 -13.01 -16.63 -17.27
C THR A 173 -13.91 -16.63 -16.04
N PHE A 174 -13.31 -16.82 -14.85
CA PHE A 174 -14.06 -16.80 -13.59
C PHE A 174 -14.80 -15.47 -13.37
N LEU A 175 -14.15 -14.33 -13.63
CA LEU A 175 -14.75 -13.01 -13.46
C LEU A 175 -15.81 -12.69 -14.53
N GLU A 176 -15.56 -13.04 -15.79
CA GLU A 176 -16.41 -12.69 -16.94
C GLU A 176 -17.75 -13.45 -16.97
N GLU A 177 -17.77 -14.67 -16.43
CA GLU A 177 -18.99 -15.48 -16.29
C GLU A 177 -19.92 -15.01 -15.14
N ALA A 178 -19.52 -14.00 -14.37
CA ALA A 178 -20.31 -13.48 -13.26
C ALA A 178 -21.33 -12.42 -13.72
N ASP A 179 -22.58 -12.51 -13.23
CA ASP A 179 -23.55 -11.41 -13.36
C ASP A 179 -23.05 -10.15 -12.64
N PHE A 180 -22.36 -10.35 -11.51
CA PHE A 180 -21.64 -9.31 -10.79
C PHE A 180 -20.35 -9.88 -10.20
N ALA A 181 -19.22 -9.27 -10.55
CA ALA A 181 -17.89 -9.73 -10.17
C ALA A 181 -17.30 -8.82 -9.09
N ILE A 182 -16.96 -9.41 -7.94
CA ILE A 182 -16.29 -8.73 -6.83
C ILE A 182 -14.85 -9.22 -6.79
N CYS A 183 -13.91 -8.32 -6.52
CA CYS A 183 -12.54 -8.70 -6.22
C CYS A 183 -12.05 -8.12 -4.89
N ALA A 184 -11.09 -8.81 -4.30
CA ALA A 184 -10.31 -8.36 -3.15
C ALA A 184 -8.86 -8.83 -3.30
N ASN A 185 -7.92 -8.18 -2.61
CA ASN A 185 -6.54 -8.63 -2.53
C ASN A 185 -6.00 -8.55 -1.11
N GLY A 186 -5.05 -9.43 -0.79
CA GLY A 186 -4.44 -9.41 0.53
C GLY A 186 -3.51 -10.55 0.82
N TYR A 187 -2.94 -10.52 2.01
CA TYR A 187 -2.19 -11.63 2.57
C TYR A 187 -3.04 -12.33 3.63
N VAL A 188 -2.85 -13.62 3.81
CA VAL A 188 -3.36 -14.29 5.02
C VAL A 188 -2.48 -13.88 6.20
N ARG A 189 -2.96 -12.93 7.00
CA ARG A 189 -2.25 -12.32 8.13
C ARG A 189 -3.24 -12.01 9.25
N PHE A 190 -2.74 -11.95 10.48
CA PHE A 190 -3.55 -11.60 11.63
C PHE A 190 -3.24 -10.22 12.17
N TYR A 191 -4.28 -9.53 12.63
CA TYR A 191 -4.16 -8.35 13.46
C TYR A 191 -5.15 -8.45 14.61
N ARG A 192 -4.66 -8.34 15.85
CA ARG A 192 -5.46 -8.48 17.08
C ARG A 192 -6.32 -9.77 17.14
N GLY A 193 -5.80 -10.87 16.59
CA GLY A 193 -6.46 -12.18 16.61
C GLY A 193 -7.50 -12.40 15.51
N GLU A 194 -7.72 -11.42 14.63
CA GLU A 194 -8.62 -11.51 13.48
C GLU A 194 -7.85 -11.55 12.17
N ASP A 195 -8.46 -12.07 11.11
CA ASP A 195 -7.94 -11.94 9.75
C ASP A 195 -7.86 -10.46 9.35
N LEU A 196 -6.63 -10.00 9.15
CA LEU A 196 -6.31 -8.61 8.84
C LEU A 196 -6.98 -8.18 7.54
N TYR A 197 -6.98 -9.04 6.51
CA TYR A 197 -7.51 -8.74 5.19
C TYR A 197 -8.97 -9.18 5.03
N GLY A 198 -9.57 -9.74 6.08
CA GLY A 198 -10.99 -10.01 6.19
C GLY A 198 -11.50 -11.03 5.17
N PHE A 199 -10.72 -12.04 4.81
CA PHE A 199 -11.19 -13.09 3.88
C PHE A 199 -12.34 -13.87 4.51
N ASP A 200 -12.29 -14.11 5.82
CA ASP A 200 -13.41 -14.65 6.59
C ASP A 200 -14.70 -13.80 6.47
N LEU A 201 -14.59 -12.49 6.57
CA LEU A 201 -15.72 -11.56 6.43
C LEU A 201 -16.29 -11.59 5.00
N LEU A 202 -15.43 -11.70 3.98
CA LEU A 202 -15.86 -11.81 2.58
C LEU A 202 -16.58 -13.13 2.30
N ILE A 203 -16.16 -14.24 2.90
CA ILE A 203 -16.88 -15.53 2.78
C ILE A 203 -18.28 -15.41 3.40
N GLN A 204 -18.40 -14.78 4.55
CA GLN A 204 -19.69 -14.53 5.20
C GLN A 204 -20.59 -13.61 4.35
N LEU A 205 -20.02 -12.58 3.74
CA LEU A 205 -20.72 -11.71 2.79
C LEU A 205 -21.28 -12.52 1.61
N MET A 206 -20.47 -13.40 1.02
CA MET A 206 -20.91 -14.24 -0.10
C MET A 206 -22.04 -15.18 0.29
N LYS A 207 -21.98 -15.77 1.49
CA LYS A 207 -23.07 -16.59 2.03
C LYS A 207 -24.38 -15.80 2.15
N GLU A 208 -24.32 -14.58 2.70
CA GLU A 208 -25.48 -13.71 2.89
C GLU A 208 -26.09 -13.28 1.55
N LEU A 209 -25.27 -12.85 0.60
CA LEU A 209 -25.74 -12.41 -0.72
C LEU A 209 -26.34 -13.57 -1.54
N ARG A 210 -25.73 -14.75 -1.49
CA ARG A 210 -26.29 -15.96 -2.11
C ARG A 210 -27.61 -16.37 -1.47
N GLY A 211 -27.73 -16.25 -0.14
CA GLY A 211 -28.99 -16.49 0.59
C GLY A 211 -30.13 -15.56 0.15
N ARG A 212 -29.80 -14.37 -0.35
CA ARG A 212 -30.72 -13.40 -0.96
C ARG A 212 -30.97 -13.65 -2.46
N GLY A 213 -30.52 -14.78 -3.00
CA GLY A 213 -30.70 -15.16 -4.40
C GLY A 213 -29.83 -14.40 -5.39
N ARG A 214 -28.80 -13.68 -4.92
CA ARG A 214 -27.88 -12.95 -5.81
C ARG A 214 -26.85 -13.91 -6.41
N ARG A 215 -26.62 -13.79 -7.72
CA ARG A 215 -25.56 -14.49 -8.45
C ARG A 215 -24.35 -13.59 -8.55
N ILE A 216 -23.30 -13.93 -7.81
CA ILE A 216 -22.12 -13.08 -7.64
C ILE A 216 -20.92 -14.02 -7.63
N ARG A 217 -19.82 -13.57 -8.22
CA ARG A 217 -18.53 -14.22 -8.04
C ARG A 217 -17.57 -13.31 -7.30
N LEU A 218 -16.81 -13.88 -6.38
CA LEU A 218 -15.78 -13.22 -5.63
C LEU A 218 -14.41 -13.82 -5.95
N LEU A 219 -13.51 -13.01 -6.47
CA LEU A 219 -12.10 -13.35 -6.59
C LEU A 219 -11.33 -12.75 -5.42
N ILE A 220 -10.56 -13.56 -4.71
CA ILE A 220 -9.59 -13.09 -3.71
C ILE A 220 -8.19 -13.39 -4.24
N ALA A 221 -7.44 -12.33 -4.57
CA ALA A 221 -6.03 -12.41 -4.95
C ALA A 221 -5.17 -12.57 -3.68
N VAL A 222 -4.76 -13.80 -3.40
CA VAL A 222 -4.01 -14.18 -2.21
C VAL A 222 -2.51 -14.02 -2.47
N MET A 223 -1.92 -13.05 -1.78
CA MET A 223 -0.50 -12.69 -1.93
C MET A 223 0.38 -13.46 -0.95
N GLY A 224 1.61 -13.76 -1.37
CA GLY A 224 2.66 -14.26 -0.48
C GLY A 224 2.37 -15.63 0.15
N VAL A 225 1.68 -16.51 -0.57
CA VAL A 225 1.30 -17.86 -0.09
C VAL A 225 2.52 -18.66 0.35
N SER A 226 3.62 -18.58 -0.40
CA SER A 226 4.89 -19.25 -0.09
C SER A 226 5.59 -18.73 1.17
N ALA A 227 5.17 -17.58 1.69
CA ALA A 227 5.74 -16.91 2.87
C ALA A 227 4.79 -16.92 4.08
N GLN A 228 3.75 -17.75 4.06
CA GLN A 228 2.85 -17.95 5.19
C GLN A 228 3.55 -18.69 6.33
N THR A 229 3.24 -18.30 7.56
CA THR A 229 3.57 -19.08 8.77
C THR A 229 2.69 -20.32 8.87
N GLY A 230 3.01 -21.24 9.78
CA GLY A 230 2.18 -22.43 10.01
C GLY A 230 0.75 -22.09 10.46
N GLU A 231 0.58 -21.04 11.27
CA GLU A 231 -0.73 -20.55 11.69
C GLU A 231 -1.54 -19.97 10.52
N GLU A 232 -0.90 -19.13 9.71
CA GLU A 232 -1.52 -18.52 8.53
C GLU A 232 -1.90 -19.57 7.48
N ARG A 233 -1.01 -20.54 7.22
CA ARG A 233 -1.32 -21.65 6.32
C ARG A 233 -2.51 -22.47 6.84
N SER A 234 -2.53 -22.76 8.14
CA SER A 234 -3.65 -23.48 8.76
C SER A 234 -4.96 -22.71 8.64
N HIS A 235 -4.93 -21.39 8.79
CA HIS A 235 -6.08 -20.53 8.61
C HIS A 235 -6.56 -20.49 7.16
N TYR A 236 -5.64 -20.33 6.21
CA TYR A 236 -5.95 -20.35 4.80
C TYR A 236 -6.65 -21.65 4.39
N MET A 237 -6.15 -22.79 4.87
CA MET A 237 -6.80 -24.09 4.64
C MET A 237 -8.17 -24.20 5.33
N ARG A 238 -8.39 -23.52 6.47
CA ARG A 238 -9.72 -23.43 7.11
C ARG A 238 -10.70 -22.64 6.25
N LEU A 239 -10.28 -21.51 5.69
CA LEU A 239 -11.10 -20.69 4.79
C LEU A 239 -11.55 -21.51 3.57
N GLY A 240 -10.65 -22.30 2.96
CA GLY A 240 -11.01 -23.20 1.87
C GLY A 240 -12.07 -24.24 2.26
N ARG A 241 -11.92 -24.89 3.43
CA ARG A 241 -12.93 -25.83 3.94
C ARG A 241 -14.28 -25.16 4.25
N GLU A 242 -14.26 -23.91 4.68
CA GLU A 242 -15.48 -23.14 4.92
C GLU A 242 -16.24 -22.85 3.62
N LEU A 243 -15.52 -22.55 2.53
CA LEU A 243 -16.13 -22.44 1.19
C LEU A 243 -16.82 -23.74 0.80
N ASP A 244 -16.15 -24.89 0.93
CA ASP A 244 -16.73 -26.20 0.60
C ASP A 244 -17.96 -26.52 1.47
N ALA A 245 -17.85 -26.31 2.79
CA ALA A 245 -18.94 -26.56 3.73
C ALA A 245 -20.16 -25.66 3.49
N HIS A 246 -19.94 -24.46 2.94
CA HIS A 246 -21.01 -23.56 2.54
C HIS A 246 -21.42 -23.73 1.07
N GLY A 247 -20.79 -24.62 0.30
CA GLY A 247 -21.06 -24.80 -1.14
C GLY A 247 -20.77 -23.55 -1.96
N LEU A 248 -19.78 -22.74 -1.55
CA LEU A 248 -19.38 -21.49 -2.18
C LEU A 248 -18.20 -21.66 -3.14
N SER A 249 -17.67 -22.86 -3.31
CA SER A 249 -16.44 -23.12 -4.10
C SER A 249 -16.59 -22.81 -5.60
N GLY A 250 -17.82 -22.69 -6.12
CA GLY A 250 -18.09 -22.19 -7.47
C GLY A 250 -18.31 -20.67 -7.56
N ASP A 251 -18.55 -20.02 -6.41
CA ASP A 251 -18.84 -18.58 -6.31
C ASP A 251 -17.62 -17.79 -5.81
N VAL A 252 -16.64 -18.45 -5.18
CA VAL A 252 -15.45 -17.82 -4.60
C VAL A 252 -14.20 -18.52 -5.10
N MET A 253 -13.25 -17.75 -5.62
CA MET A 253 -11.95 -18.24 -6.07
C MET A 253 -10.82 -17.57 -5.30
N PHE A 254 -9.96 -18.40 -4.69
CA PHE A 254 -8.65 -17.97 -4.23
C PHE A 254 -7.66 -18.05 -5.38
N TYR A 255 -7.24 -16.89 -5.91
CA TYR A 255 -6.16 -16.79 -6.87
C TYR A 255 -4.84 -16.57 -6.14
N GLU A 256 -3.99 -17.60 -6.06
CA GLU A 256 -2.66 -17.47 -5.49
C GLU A 256 -1.76 -16.67 -6.45
N VAL A 257 -1.40 -15.46 -6.05
CA VAL A 257 -0.70 -14.50 -6.91
C VAL A 257 0.77 -14.91 -7.09
N ASP A 258 1.19 -15.08 -8.34
CA ASP A 258 2.58 -15.30 -8.74
C ASP A 258 3.19 -14.03 -9.37
N ASP A 259 3.58 -13.08 -8.52
CA ASP A 259 4.25 -11.81 -8.87
C ASP A 259 3.58 -10.98 -10.00
N THR A 260 2.25 -11.04 -10.11
CA THR A 260 1.46 -10.26 -11.07
C THR A 260 0.92 -8.94 -10.48
N GLU A 261 0.74 -7.92 -11.32
CA GLU A 261 0.00 -6.70 -10.94
C GLU A 261 -1.50 -6.99 -10.71
N PHE A 262 -2.13 -6.22 -9.82
CA PHE A 262 -3.54 -6.44 -9.47
C PHE A 262 -4.53 -5.66 -10.35
N TYR A 263 -4.10 -4.55 -10.96
CA TYR A 263 -5.00 -3.70 -11.76
C TYR A 263 -5.69 -4.39 -12.95
N PRO A 264 -5.13 -5.43 -13.61
CA PRO A 264 -5.87 -6.14 -14.66
C PRO A 264 -7.10 -6.87 -14.12
N ILE A 265 -7.02 -7.42 -12.91
CA ILE A 265 -8.16 -8.06 -12.20
C ILE A 265 -9.21 -7.00 -11.84
N LEU A 266 -8.77 -5.85 -11.31
CA LEU A 266 -9.66 -4.73 -11.00
C LEU A 266 -10.50 -4.33 -12.22
N LYS A 267 -9.86 -4.14 -13.39
CA LYS A 267 -10.53 -3.74 -14.64
C LYS A 267 -11.57 -4.74 -15.15
N LYS A 268 -11.50 -6.00 -14.71
CA LYS A 268 -12.44 -7.07 -15.05
C LYS A 268 -13.51 -7.30 -13.98
N SER A 269 -13.48 -6.51 -12.92
CA SER A 269 -14.42 -6.60 -11.80
C SER A 269 -15.41 -5.45 -11.82
N HIS A 270 -16.57 -5.66 -11.18
CA HIS A 270 -17.59 -4.65 -10.97
C HIS A 270 -17.37 -3.89 -9.66
N LEU A 271 -16.81 -4.55 -8.64
CA LEU A 271 -16.59 -3.97 -7.32
C LEU A 271 -15.28 -4.48 -6.72
N PHE A 272 -14.49 -3.57 -6.13
CA PHE A 272 -13.38 -3.93 -5.26
C PHE A 272 -13.76 -3.77 -3.79
N ILE A 273 -13.47 -4.77 -2.95
CA ILE A 273 -13.69 -4.68 -1.50
C ILE A 273 -12.35 -4.75 -0.75
N ARG A 274 -12.14 -3.80 0.16
CA ARG A 274 -10.98 -3.74 1.06
C ARG A 274 -11.43 -3.77 2.52
N PRO A 275 -11.67 -4.97 3.11
CA PRO A 275 -12.29 -5.09 4.42
C PRO A 275 -11.26 -5.13 5.57
N THR A 276 -10.13 -4.45 5.39
CA THR A 276 -9.02 -4.55 6.33
C THR A 276 -9.38 -4.03 7.71
N ASN A 277 -8.98 -4.71 8.79
CA ASN A 277 -9.19 -4.19 10.16
C ASN A 277 -8.06 -3.27 10.64
N THR A 278 -7.03 -3.08 9.82
CA THR A 278 -6.02 -2.03 9.94
C THR A 278 -5.42 -1.76 8.55
N ASP A 279 -5.17 -0.49 8.23
CA ASP A 279 -4.57 -0.10 6.95
C ASP A 279 -3.86 1.26 7.06
N GLY A 280 -2.94 1.54 6.15
CA GLY A 280 -2.31 2.85 6.04
C GLY A 280 -3.16 3.81 5.19
N TYR A 281 -3.39 3.44 3.95
CA TYR A 281 -4.13 4.22 2.94
C TYR A 281 -4.99 3.30 2.05
N GLY A 282 -4.53 2.08 1.79
CA GLY A 282 -5.16 1.14 0.87
C GLY A 282 -4.84 1.47 -0.59
N MET A 283 -3.61 1.18 -1.04
CA MET A 283 -3.17 1.42 -2.43
C MET A 283 -4.16 0.87 -3.47
N SER A 284 -4.67 -0.35 -3.24
CA SER A 284 -5.61 -0.98 -4.17
C SER A 284 -7.00 -0.35 -4.20
N ILE A 285 -7.36 0.45 -3.18
CA ILE A 285 -8.57 1.29 -3.24
C ILE A 285 -8.36 2.39 -4.29
N ALA A 286 -7.22 3.08 -4.23
CA ALA A 286 -6.88 4.11 -5.21
C ALA A 286 -6.73 3.51 -6.63
N GLU A 287 -6.18 2.30 -6.77
CA GLU A 287 -6.15 1.57 -8.04
C GLU A 287 -7.54 1.29 -8.60
N SER A 288 -8.47 0.83 -7.74
CA SER A 288 -9.85 0.58 -8.12
C SER A 288 -10.51 1.85 -8.66
N LEU A 289 -10.39 2.95 -7.91
CA LEU A 289 -10.99 4.23 -8.26
C LEU A 289 -10.37 4.82 -9.54
N HIS A 290 -9.06 4.68 -9.72
CA HIS A 290 -8.37 5.08 -10.94
C HIS A 290 -8.89 4.30 -12.16
N GLY A 291 -9.10 2.99 -12.00
CA GLY A 291 -9.77 2.14 -12.98
C GLY A 291 -11.28 2.38 -13.13
N ARG A 292 -11.84 3.39 -12.43
CA ARG A 292 -13.27 3.71 -12.38
C ARG A 292 -14.14 2.55 -11.89
N ILE A 293 -13.60 1.72 -11.02
CA ILE A 293 -14.29 0.58 -10.41
C ILE A 293 -14.76 1.00 -9.01
N PRO A 294 -16.07 0.94 -8.72
CA PRO A 294 -16.60 1.16 -7.38
C PRO A 294 -15.82 0.38 -6.33
N CYS A 295 -15.60 1.00 -5.17
CA CYS A 295 -14.88 0.39 -4.08
C CYS A 295 -15.62 0.54 -2.76
N ALA A 296 -15.73 -0.56 -2.01
CA ALA A 296 -16.15 -0.56 -0.62
C ALA A 296 -14.95 -0.86 0.30
N ALA A 297 -14.71 -0.04 1.32
CA ALA A 297 -13.60 -0.23 2.25
C ALA A 297 -13.99 0.09 3.70
N SER A 298 -13.32 -0.56 4.64
CA SER A 298 -13.55 -0.33 6.07
C SER A 298 -13.11 1.07 6.53
N ASP A 299 -13.68 1.57 7.62
CA ASP A 299 -13.43 2.88 8.24
C ASP A 299 -12.17 2.96 9.13
N VAL A 300 -11.21 2.05 8.95
CA VAL A 300 -9.99 1.97 9.80
C VAL A 300 -8.99 3.10 9.58
N CYS A 301 -9.11 3.84 8.48
CA CYS A 301 -8.37 5.06 8.20
C CYS A 301 -9.14 5.92 7.18
N ARG A 302 -8.71 7.17 6.99
CA ARG A 302 -9.24 8.00 5.91
C ARG A 302 -8.98 7.33 4.55
N ARG A 303 -10.05 7.05 3.82
CA ARG A 303 -10.00 6.41 2.49
C ARG A 303 -9.95 7.45 1.37
N PRO A 304 -9.44 7.08 0.18
CA PRO A 304 -9.50 7.94 -1.00
C PRO A 304 -10.94 8.39 -1.30
N GLU A 305 -11.09 9.62 -1.82
CA GLU A 305 -12.38 10.15 -2.24
C GLU A 305 -13.05 9.22 -3.27
N GLY A 306 -14.38 9.07 -3.19
CA GLY A 306 -15.14 8.13 -4.02
C GLY A 306 -15.25 6.71 -3.45
N THR A 307 -14.57 6.41 -2.33
CA THR A 307 -14.73 5.13 -1.62
C THR A 307 -16.04 5.09 -0.85
N VAL A 308 -16.80 4.00 -0.99
CA VAL A 308 -17.93 3.69 -0.11
C VAL A 308 -17.38 3.10 1.19
N VAL A 309 -17.56 3.82 2.29
CA VAL A 309 -17.02 3.39 3.59
C VAL A 309 -18.06 2.59 4.37
N PHE A 310 -17.62 1.51 5.01
CA PHE A 310 -18.40 0.69 5.94
C PHE A 310 -17.64 0.48 7.25
N ARG A 311 -18.37 0.13 8.33
CA ARG A 311 -17.77 -0.12 9.63
C ARG A 311 -16.89 -1.38 9.64
N SER A 312 -15.66 -1.24 10.13
CA SER A 312 -14.70 -2.36 10.20
C SER A 312 -15.29 -3.57 10.94
N ARG A 313 -15.14 -4.76 10.33
CA ARG A 313 -15.65 -6.05 10.84
C ARG A 313 -17.18 -6.13 11.02
N ASP A 314 -17.95 -5.18 10.50
CA ASP A 314 -19.42 -5.20 10.52
C ASP A 314 -19.96 -5.81 9.22
N LEU A 315 -20.37 -7.09 9.29
CA LEU A 315 -20.94 -7.82 8.15
C LEU A 315 -22.25 -7.20 7.66
N ALA A 316 -23.09 -6.70 8.56
CA ALA A 316 -24.40 -6.16 8.19
C ALA A 316 -24.26 -4.85 7.42
N ASP A 317 -23.38 -3.96 7.90
CA ASP A 317 -23.06 -2.71 7.21
C ASP A 317 -22.38 -2.97 5.86
N LEU A 318 -21.39 -3.87 5.81
CA LEU A 318 -20.76 -4.29 4.55
C LEU A 318 -21.79 -4.82 3.55
N THR A 319 -22.67 -5.73 3.98
CA THR A 319 -23.72 -6.30 3.13
C THR A 319 -24.66 -5.23 2.61
N ALA A 320 -25.06 -4.26 3.45
CA ALA A 320 -25.91 -3.16 3.05
C ALA A 320 -25.23 -2.29 1.98
N LYS A 321 -23.95 -1.92 2.18
CA LYS A 321 -23.19 -1.13 1.19
C LYS A 321 -23.00 -1.88 -0.13
N VAL A 322 -22.67 -3.17 -0.08
CA VAL A 322 -22.48 -3.99 -1.28
C VAL A 322 -23.79 -4.15 -2.05
N SER A 323 -24.89 -4.45 -1.36
CA SER A 323 -26.21 -4.55 -1.99
C SER A 323 -26.62 -3.24 -2.66
N ASP A 324 -26.38 -2.13 -1.98
CA ASP A 324 -26.65 -0.79 -2.50
C ASP A 324 -25.83 -0.46 -3.75
N ILE A 325 -24.54 -0.80 -3.76
CA ILE A 325 -23.66 -0.65 -4.93
C ILE A 325 -24.17 -1.49 -6.10
N MET A 326 -24.58 -2.74 -5.84
CA MET A 326 -25.11 -3.62 -6.89
C MET A 326 -26.40 -3.07 -7.49
N ASP A 327 -27.36 -2.69 -6.65
CA ASP A 327 -28.67 -2.23 -7.08
C ASP A 327 -28.61 -0.85 -7.78
N ARG A 328 -27.61 -0.03 -7.44
CA ARG A 328 -27.38 1.31 -8.03
C ARG A 328 -26.06 1.40 -8.79
N TYR A 329 -25.60 0.30 -9.38
CA TYR A 329 -24.28 0.24 -10.01
C TYR A 329 -24.01 1.34 -11.06
N PRO A 330 -24.94 1.67 -11.98
CA PRO A 330 -24.73 2.75 -12.94
C PRO A 330 -24.47 4.12 -12.27
N HIS A 331 -25.13 4.39 -11.13
CA HIS A 331 -24.93 5.63 -10.38
C HIS A 331 -23.52 5.74 -9.83
N TYR A 332 -23.01 4.67 -9.20
CA TYR A 332 -21.63 4.64 -8.69
C TYR A 332 -20.61 4.77 -9.83
N LYS A 333 -20.86 4.15 -10.99
CA LYS A 333 -19.99 4.29 -12.17
C LYS A 333 -19.97 5.70 -12.74
N ASP A 334 -21.10 6.39 -12.73
CA ASP A 334 -21.22 7.78 -13.20
C ASP A 334 -20.49 8.75 -12.27
N GLN A 335 -20.67 8.62 -10.96
CA GLN A 335 -19.94 9.41 -9.96
C GLN A 335 -18.43 9.30 -10.12
N LEU A 336 -17.96 8.09 -10.48
CA LEU A 336 -16.55 7.87 -10.70
C LEU A 336 -16.02 8.49 -11.99
N GLN A 337 -16.82 8.91 -12.98
CA GLN A 337 -16.28 9.45 -14.25
C GLN A 337 -15.48 10.74 -14.08
N ASN A 338 -15.93 11.60 -13.18
CA ASN A 338 -15.32 12.92 -12.95
C ASN A 338 -14.31 12.94 -11.80
N LEU A 339 -14.16 11.83 -11.08
CA LEU A 339 -13.24 11.72 -9.95
C LEU A 339 -11.79 11.92 -10.42
N GLN A 340 -11.06 12.84 -9.81
CA GLN A 340 -9.61 12.96 -10.02
C GLN A 340 -8.90 12.13 -8.96
N VAL A 341 -8.36 10.99 -9.36
CA VAL A 341 -7.54 10.17 -8.47
C VAL A 341 -6.13 10.72 -8.49
N GLY A 342 -5.62 11.12 -7.33
CA GLY A 342 -4.29 11.73 -7.20
C GLY A 342 -3.16 10.79 -7.62
N ASP A 343 -2.20 11.30 -8.38
CA ASP A 343 -0.90 10.69 -8.62
C ASP A 343 0.17 11.45 -7.84
N TYR A 344 0.71 10.82 -6.80
CA TYR A 344 1.58 11.49 -5.84
C TYR A 344 3.05 11.47 -6.26
N ALA A 345 3.40 10.93 -7.44
CA ALA A 345 4.78 10.93 -7.91
C ALA A 345 5.33 12.34 -8.14
N ALA A 346 4.53 13.23 -8.72
CA ALA A 346 4.93 14.62 -8.98
C ALA A 346 5.18 15.39 -7.67
N GLU A 347 4.32 15.20 -6.67
CA GLU A 347 4.46 15.82 -5.35
C GLU A 347 5.74 15.32 -4.65
N LEU A 348 6.02 14.02 -4.71
CA LEU A 348 7.26 13.44 -4.18
C LEU A 348 8.51 14.02 -4.87
N ILE A 349 8.47 14.18 -6.20
CA ILE A 349 9.58 14.78 -6.96
C ILE A 349 9.80 16.24 -6.54
N GLN A 350 8.73 17.02 -6.33
CA GLN A 350 8.82 18.39 -5.83
C GLN A 350 9.45 18.44 -4.44
N VAL A 351 9.06 17.53 -3.55
CA VAL A 351 9.68 17.37 -2.24
C VAL A 351 11.18 17.09 -2.36
N TYR A 352 11.58 16.18 -3.26
CA TYR A 352 13.00 15.89 -3.47
C TYR A 352 13.76 17.13 -3.96
N SER A 353 13.23 17.85 -4.96
CA SER A 353 13.84 19.09 -5.45
C SER A 353 14.03 20.12 -4.35
N SER A 354 13.00 20.34 -3.53
CA SER A 354 13.03 21.27 -2.39
C SER A 354 14.11 20.90 -1.37
N ILE A 355 14.13 19.64 -0.92
CA ILE A 355 15.12 19.17 0.08
C ILE A 355 16.55 19.15 -0.52
N ALA A 356 16.69 18.81 -1.80
CA ALA A 356 17.98 18.83 -2.49
C ALA A 356 18.52 20.26 -2.67
N GLY A 357 17.65 21.28 -2.67
CA GLY A 357 18.00 22.67 -2.98
C GLY A 357 18.22 22.90 -4.47
N LYS A 358 17.46 22.20 -5.32
CA LYS A 358 17.55 22.25 -6.79
C LYS A 358 16.16 22.58 -7.35
N GLU A 359 16.07 23.37 -8.43
CA GLU A 359 14.79 23.62 -9.11
C GLU A 359 14.18 22.31 -9.62
N SER A 360 12.85 22.19 -9.54
CA SER A 360 12.14 21.02 -10.10
C SER A 360 12.22 21.06 -11.63
N PRO A 361 12.56 19.94 -12.31
CA PRO A 361 12.56 19.89 -13.77
C PRO A 361 11.16 20.13 -14.38
N SER A 362 10.10 20.14 -13.57
CA SER A 362 8.72 20.39 -14.00
C SER A 362 8.34 21.86 -14.15
N GLY A 363 9.23 22.82 -13.83
CA GLY A 363 8.99 24.26 -14.02
C GLY A 363 7.83 24.86 -13.21
N LYS A 364 7.14 24.06 -12.39
CA LYS A 364 6.13 24.55 -11.45
C LYS A 364 6.83 25.03 -10.17
N PRO A 365 6.54 26.25 -9.68
CA PRO A 365 7.11 26.73 -8.43
C PRO A 365 6.83 25.73 -7.31
N ALA A 366 7.79 25.59 -6.39
CA ALA A 366 7.60 24.86 -5.14
C ALA A 366 6.31 25.38 -4.52
N VAL A 367 5.27 24.56 -4.54
CA VAL A 367 3.93 24.97 -4.19
C VAL A 367 4.01 25.58 -2.77
N GLU A 368 3.39 26.73 -2.58
CA GLU A 368 3.09 27.30 -1.27
C GLU A 368 2.19 26.29 -0.49
N VAL A 369 2.76 25.18 -0.02
CA VAL A 369 2.07 24.05 0.63
C VAL A 369 2.70 23.84 1.98
N TYR A 370 2.84 24.90 2.76
CA TYR A 370 3.10 24.77 4.17
C TYR A 370 2.32 25.86 4.93
N GLY A 371 1.04 25.59 5.17
CA GLY A 371 0.25 26.28 6.18
C GLY A 371 -0.98 27.03 5.65
N LYS A 372 -2.13 26.35 5.70
CA LYS A 372 -3.28 26.89 6.44
C LYS A 372 -3.76 25.82 7.41
#